data_AF-A0A5N9D0Y1-F1
#
_entry.id   AF-A0A5N9D0Y1-F1
#
_cell.length_a   1.000
_cell.length_b   1.000
_cell.length_c   1.000
_cell.angle_alpha   90.00
_cell.angle_beta   90.00
_cell.angle_gamma   90.00
#
_symmetry.space_group_name_H-M   'P 1'
#
loop_
_entity.id
_entity.type
_entity.pdbx_description
1 polymer ?
#
loop_
_entity_poly.entity_id
_entity_poly.type
_entity_poly.pdbx_seq_one_letter_code
_entity_poly.pdbx_strand_id
1 'polypeptide(L)'
;MGRDHQWDGSGRTGGNDSPVQGNYRYRRIQILRQVCKTDAFAHSVRIGAYRVAIWSRSGCTAKAVTNRLRASIKLLTIRGIPVEINASWLIAFALITWTFSTVAFPANFLLWSRGEYWLAGAVTTFLLFASVLAHELGHSFVALSQGLKVHSITLLLFGGVSRIEGDATRPRNDIFIALAGPAVSLTIGALLVGWWAAFGPERQFQVTPLHGVLIFTGLMNILVGVFNLLPGYPLDGGRVLRSAVWALTGDTERASRVAFAVGRLVFFLLIAWGGWRIVNGDVFGGVWVVFIGWFLLSSARGERAAQKRLGAVAIEGGMDFAVGVVARPMPPTVDVSTTVSAAMATGLPSGHGDDFPVDAVPVAREDALIGFVTAQELRDVPVESRNEVNVGQVVDSGSLRVISAYEPVREGLQMMDRHRVVQLVVIDGGLVVGVVTRQDILARMIEARG
;
A
#
# COMPACT_ATOMS: atom_id res chain seq x y z
N MET A 1 -9.27 -33.10 67.01
CA MET A 1 -9.26 -34.12 65.94
C MET A 1 -8.62 -33.45 64.73
N GLY A 2 -7.29 -33.36 64.68
CA GLY A 2 -6.32 -34.41 64.32
C GLY A 2 -5.97 -34.19 62.83
N ARG A 3 -4.75 -34.20 62.32
CA ARG A 3 -3.37 -34.56 62.73
C ARG A 3 -2.46 -33.86 61.70
N ASP A 4 -1.41 -33.15 62.11
CA ASP A 4 0.00 -33.58 62.25
C ASP A 4 0.83 -33.74 60.96
N HIS A 5 2.11 -33.33 61.11
CA HIS A 5 3.34 -33.56 60.32
C HIS A 5 3.72 -32.43 59.33
N GLN A 6 4.70 -31.54 59.58
CA GLN A 6 6.07 -31.59 60.15
C GLN A 6 7.16 -32.02 59.15
N TRP A 7 8.29 -31.28 59.22
CA TRP A 7 9.64 -31.38 58.59
C TRP A 7 9.96 -30.13 57.76
N ASP A 8 10.71 -29.10 58.22
CA ASP A 8 11.96 -28.93 59.01
C ASP A 8 13.26 -29.03 58.18
N GLY A 9 14.19 -28.08 58.44
CA GLY A 9 15.56 -27.98 57.92
C GLY A 9 15.98 -26.56 57.51
N SER A 10 16.22 -25.63 58.45
CA SER A 10 17.53 -25.15 58.96
C SER A 10 18.47 -24.46 57.93
N GLY A 11 19.05 -23.27 58.13
CA GLY A 11 19.10 -22.36 59.27
C GLY A 11 19.96 -21.09 59.03
N ARG A 12 19.74 -20.11 59.93
CA ARG A 12 20.57 -19.00 60.50
C ARG A 12 21.75 -18.43 59.66
N THR A 13 21.95 -17.11 59.56
CA THR A 13 22.23 -16.16 60.66
C THR A 13 22.03 -14.68 60.28
N GLY A 14 21.57 -13.84 61.22
CA GLY A 14 22.16 -12.50 61.44
C GLY A 14 21.26 -11.26 61.30
N GLY A 15 20.89 -10.66 62.44
CA GLY A 15 21.10 -9.21 62.66
C GLY A 15 19.96 -8.21 62.37
N ASN A 16 19.06 -8.08 63.35
CA ASN A 16 18.34 -6.91 63.88
C ASN A 16 18.14 -5.57 63.11
N ASP A 17 16.95 -5.02 63.41
CA ASP A 17 16.52 -3.61 63.44
C ASP A 17 15.81 -2.98 62.22
N SER A 18 14.55 -2.60 62.49
CA SER A 18 13.57 -1.90 61.65
C SER A 18 13.88 -0.38 61.59
N PRO A 19 13.14 0.50 60.87
CA PRO A 19 11.92 0.28 60.06
C PRO A 19 11.93 1.03 58.70
N VAL A 20 10.77 1.01 58.02
CA VAL A 20 10.27 2.02 57.06
C VAL A 20 10.34 1.66 55.56
N GLN A 21 9.15 1.37 55.03
CA GLN A 21 8.63 1.61 53.67
C GLN A 21 9.34 1.04 52.43
N GLY A 22 8.56 0.23 51.70
CA GLY A 22 8.33 0.52 50.28
C GLY A 22 9.04 -0.35 49.23
N ASN A 23 8.24 -0.66 48.21
CA ASN A 23 8.62 -0.99 46.83
C ASN A 23 8.90 -2.45 46.42
N TYR A 24 7.88 -2.97 45.73
CA TYR A 24 7.97 -3.93 44.65
C TYR A 24 9.05 -3.55 43.62
N ARG A 25 10.04 -4.43 43.43
CA ARG A 25 10.99 -4.41 42.32
C ARG A 25 10.47 -5.28 41.17
N TYR A 26 10.12 -4.66 40.05
CA TYR A 26 10.19 -5.32 38.73
C TYR A 26 11.23 -4.63 37.85
N ARG A 27 11.95 -5.46 37.10
CA ARG A 27 13.14 -5.16 36.30
C ARG A 27 12.87 -4.23 35.11
N ARG A 28 13.91 -3.45 34.80
CA ARG A 28 14.18 -2.67 33.59
C ARG A 28 13.63 -3.27 32.29
N ILE A 29 12.93 -2.44 31.51
CA ILE A 29 13.29 -2.14 30.11
C ILE A 29 13.17 -0.61 29.93
N GLN A 30 14.29 0.02 29.58
CA GLN A 30 14.36 1.42 29.19
C GLN A 30 13.75 1.58 27.80
N ILE A 31 12.69 2.37 27.68
CA ILE A 31 12.31 3.02 26.42
C ILE A 31 12.40 4.53 26.66
N LEU A 32 13.09 5.17 25.73
CA LEU A 32 13.51 6.56 25.71
C LEU A 32 12.39 7.52 26.13
N ARG A 33 12.70 8.34 27.15
CA ARG A 33 12.01 9.57 27.50
C ARG A 33 11.92 10.47 26.26
N GLN A 34 10.72 10.65 25.73
CA GLN A 34 10.36 11.89 25.05
C GLN A 34 9.61 12.75 26.06
N VAL A 35 10.29 13.81 26.52
CA VAL A 35 9.71 14.83 27.39
C VAL A 35 8.81 15.71 26.52
N CYS A 36 7.50 15.48 26.57
CA CYS A 36 6.51 16.53 26.35
C CYS A 36 5.96 16.89 27.73
N LYS A 37 6.34 18.06 28.25
CA LYS A 37 5.70 18.63 29.44
C LYS A 37 4.22 18.85 29.12
N THR A 38 3.35 18.26 29.92
CA THR A 38 1.89 18.39 29.88
C THR A 38 1.47 19.59 30.72
N ASP A 39 0.89 20.60 30.08
CA ASP A 39 -0.05 21.52 30.73
C ASP A 39 -1.41 21.30 30.08
N ALA A 40 -2.29 20.55 30.74
CA ALA A 40 -3.66 20.33 30.31
C ALA A 40 -4.53 21.47 30.87
N PHE A 41 -4.94 22.41 30.02
CA PHE A 41 -5.95 23.41 30.35
C PHE A 41 -7.31 22.93 29.85
N ALA A 42 -8.25 22.70 30.77
CA ALA A 42 -9.67 22.62 30.44
C ALA A 42 -10.17 24.04 30.13
N HIS A 43 -10.75 24.25 28.96
CA HIS A 43 -11.48 25.50 28.66
C HIS A 43 -12.94 25.16 28.40
N SER A 44 -13.83 25.85 29.10
CA SER A 44 -15.25 25.88 28.78
C SER A 44 -15.48 26.98 27.74
N VAL A 45 -15.97 26.61 26.56
CA VAL A 45 -16.26 27.57 25.50
C VAL A 45 -17.78 27.79 25.46
N ARG A 46 -18.20 29.06 25.44
CA ARG A 46 -19.58 29.48 25.21
C ARG A 46 -19.78 29.65 23.69
N ILE A 47 -20.81 29.02 23.16
CA ILE A 47 -21.04 28.76 21.74
C ILE A 47 -22.49 29.14 21.41
N GLY A 48 -22.79 30.41 21.11
CA GLY A 48 -24.18 30.86 20.96
C GLY A 48 -24.99 30.66 22.26
N ALA A 49 -26.13 29.98 22.19
CA ALA A 49 -26.86 29.56 23.39
C ALA A 49 -26.15 28.42 24.15
N TYR A 50 -25.24 27.68 23.50
CA TYR A 50 -24.75 26.39 23.98
C TYR A 50 -23.39 26.43 24.68
N ARG A 51 -23.13 25.52 25.63
CA ARG A 51 -21.80 25.36 26.30
C ARG A 51 -21.24 23.95 26.08
N VAL A 52 -19.98 23.87 25.61
CA VAL A 52 -19.27 22.60 25.36
C VAL A 52 -17.89 22.64 26.01
N ALA A 53 -17.51 21.56 26.72
CA ALA A 53 -16.18 21.39 27.29
C ALA A 53 -15.27 20.68 26.28
N ILE A 54 -14.16 21.32 25.88
CA ILE A 54 -13.23 20.80 24.86
C ILE A 54 -11.88 20.49 25.52
N TRP A 55 -11.33 19.32 25.24
CA TRP A 55 -9.97 18.92 25.59
C TRP A 55 -9.11 18.97 24.32
N SER A 56 -8.20 19.95 24.21
CA SER A 56 -7.32 20.12 23.04
C SER A 56 -5.91 19.55 23.29
N ARG A 57 -5.37 18.83 22.31
CA ARG A 57 -3.92 18.56 22.17
C ARG A 57 -3.42 19.22 20.89
N SER A 58 -2.99 20.47 20.96
CA SER A 58 -2.33 21.16 19.84
C SER A 58 -0.82 20.94 19.89
N GLY A 59 -0.26 20.27 18.88
CA GLY A 59 1.19 20.30 18.62
C GLY A 59 1.79 19.04 17.99
N CYS A 60 1.59 18.83 16.69
CA CYS A 60 2.48 17.99 15.88
C CYS A 60 2.57 18.55 14.46
N THR A 61 3.63 19.30 14.18
CA THR A 61 4.01 19.68 12.83
C THR A 61 4.55 18.45 12.09
N ALA A 62 3.95 18.15 10.94
CA ALA A 62 4.30 17.01 10.09
C ALA A 62 5.73 17.15 9.55
N LYS A 63 6.66 16.34 10.09
CA LYS A 63 7.95 16.10 9.44
C LYS A 63 7.71 15.11 8.30
N ALA A 64 7.87 15.58 7.07
CA ALA A 64 7.77 14.78 5.86
C ALA A 64 8.65 13.52 5.95
N VAL A 65 8.01 12.35 6.02
CA VAL A 65 8.65 11.04 5.90
C VAL A 65 8.92 10.79 4.41
N THR A 66 10.04 11.26 3.89
CA THR A 66 10.55 10.77 2.60
C THR A 66 11.30 9.46 2.86
N ASN A 67 10.56 8.35 2.78
CA ASN A 67 11.12 7.01 2.83
C ASN A 67 11.82 6.74 1.47
N ARG A 68 13.02 7.30 1.26
CA ARG A 68 13.89 6.87 0.16
C ARG A 68 14.17 5.39 0.37
N LEU A 69 13.94 4.57 -0.66
CA LEU A 69 14.36 3.18 -0.72
C LEU A 69 15.79 3.09 -0.19
N ARG A 70 15.97 2.44 0.97
CA ARG A 70 17.25 2.38 1.65
C ARG A 70 18.26 1.74 0.69
N ALA A 71 19.24 2.53 0.24
CA ALA A 71 20.34 2.18 -0.67
C ALA A 71 20.08 2.14 -2.19
N SER A 72 19.45 3.18 -2.78
CA SER A 72 19.68 3.52 -4.21
C SER A 72 20.63 4.71 -4.36
N ILE A 73 21.59 4.60 -5.29
CA ILE A 73 22.54 5.67 -5.62
C ILE A 73 22.26 6.12 -7.05
N LYS A 74 22.12 7.44 -7.27
CA LYS A 74 21.98 8.01 -8.60
C LYS A 74 23.31 7.87 -9.36
N LEU A 75 23.27 7.23 -10.53
CA LEU A 75 24.42 7.11 -11.42
C LEU A 75 24.52 8.30 -12.36
N LEU A 76 23.47 8.52 -13.15
CA LEU A 76 23.47 9.47 -14.26
C LEU A 76 22.04 9.97 -14.54
N THR A 77 21.90 10.90 -15.47
CA THR A 77 20.60 11.40 -15.92
C THR A 77 20.53 11.31 -17.44
N ILE A 78 19.54 10.62 -17.99
CA ILE A 78 19.31 10.51 -19.44
C ILE A 78 18.04 11.25 -19.77
N ARG A 79 18.14 12.33 -20.55
CA ARG A 79 16.98 13.09 -21.05
C ARG A 79 16.01 13.55 -19.95
N GLY A 80 16.57 13.93 -18.79
CA GLY A 80 15.82 14.34 -17.60
C GLY A 80 15.42 13.20 -16.64
N ILE A 81 15.63 11.93 -17.02
CA ILE A 81 15.31 10.76 -16.20
C ILE A 81 16.55 10.36 -15.39
N PRO A 82 16.53 10.46 -14.04
CA PRO A 82 17.62 9.96 -13.21
C PRO A 82 17.65 8.43 -13.24
N VAL A 83 18.82 7.87 -13.51
CA VAL A 83 19.10 6.43 -13.46
C VAL A 83 19.77 6.13 -12.12
N GLU A 84 19.19 5.23 -11.36
CA GLU A 84 19.62 4.82 -10.03
C GLU A 84 20.02 3.34 -10.02
N ILE A 85 21.01 2.98 -9.21
CA ILE A 85 21.37 1.59 -8.91
C ILE A 85 21.07 1.28 -7.46
N ASN A 86 20.37 0.18 -7.22
CA ASN A 86 20.23 -0.40 -5.89
C ASN A 86 21.41 -1.33 -5.56
N ALA A 87 21.81 -1.43 -4.29
CA ALA A 87 22.89 -2.33 -3.87
C ALA A 87 22.70 -3.79 -4.30
N SER A 88 21.46 -4.26 -4.42
CA SER A 88 21.13 -5.61 -4.90
C SER A 88 21.57 -5.86 -6.36
N TRP A 89 21.73 -4.82 -7.18
CA TRP A 89 22.25 -4.93 -8.54
C TRP A 89 23.66 -5.51 -8.60
N LEU A 90 24.54 -5.16 -7.64
CA LEU A 90 25.91 -5.69 -7.58
C LEU A 90 25.93 -7.21 -7.39
N ILE A 91 24.96 -7.74 -6.64
CA ILE A 91 24.81 -9.18 -6.41
C ILE A 91 24.42 -9.87 -7.73
N ALA A 92 23.45 -9.32 -8.48
CA ALA A 92 23.08 -9.87 -9.79
C ALA A 92 24.24 -9.79 -10.77
N PHE A 93 24.95 -8.66 -10.80
CA PHE A 93 26.12 -8.48 -11.67
C PHE A 93 27.18 -9.54 -11.41
N ALA A 94 27.53 -9.79 -10.13
CA ALA A 94 28.50 -10.82 -9.78
C ALA A 94 28.02 -12.23 -10.15
N LEU A 95 26.76 -12.57 -9.83
CA LEU A 95 26.18 -13.88 -10.09
C LEU A 95 26.08 -14.18 -11.60
N ILE A 96 25.60 -13.22 -12.40
CA ILE A 96 25.45 -13.37 -13.84
C ILE A 96 26.83 -13.46 -14.50
N THR A 97 27.79 -12.62 -14.08
CA THR A 97 29.18 -12.69 -14.55
C THR A 97 29.79 -14.06 -14.26
N TRP A 98 29.64 -14.57 -13.04
CA TRP A 98 30.13 -15.88 -12.66
C TRP A 98 29.49 -17.00 -13.49
N THR A 99 28.17 -16.94 -13.70
CA THR A 99 27.43 -17.92 -14.51
C THR A 99 27.90 -17.93 -15.97
N PHE A 100 28.06 -16.76 -16.60
CA PHE A 100 28.60 -16.69 -17.95
C PHE A 100 30.02 -17.23 -18.03
N SER A 101 30.86 -16.86 -17.07
CA SER A 101 32.30 -17.17 -17.08
C SER A 101 32.59 -18.65 -16.78
N THR A 102 31.73 -19.32 -16.01
CA THR A 102 32.00 -20.70 -15.54
C THR A 102 31.08 -21.75 -16.14
N VAL A 103 29.92 -21.36 -16.66
CA VAL A 103 28.93 -22.28 -17.22
C VAL A 103 28.70 -21.97 -18.70
N ALA A 104 28.19 -20.78 -19.03
CA ALA A 104 27.69 -20.53 -20.38
C ALA A 104 28.79 -20.50 -21.45
N PHE A 105 29.85 -19.71 -21.25
CA PHE A 105 30.93 -19.64 -22.24
C PHE A 105 31.75 -20.92 -22.33
N PRO A 106 32.21 -21.54 -21.22
CA PRO A 106 32.93 -22.82 -21.29
C PRO A 106 32.13 -23.96 -21.92
N ALA A 107 30.80 -23.97 -21.80
CA ALA A 107 29.95 -24.98 -22.42
C ALA A 107 29.80 -24.80 -23.94
N ASN A 108 30.02 -23.59 -24.48
CA ASN A 108 29.78 -23.28 -25.90
C ASN A 108 31.07 -23.01 -26.69
N PHE A 109 32.12 -22.54 -26.03
CA PHE A 109 33.42 -22.24 -26.62
C PHE A 109 34.48 -22.94 -25.78
N LEU A 110 35.11 -23.98 -26.32
CA LEU A 110 36.02 -24.85 -25.57
C LEU A 110 37.49 -24.38 -25.61
N LEU A 111 37.81 -23.50 -26.57
CA LEU A 111 39.19 -23.13 -26.91
C LEU A 111 39.70 -21.88 -26.19
N TRP A 112 38.89 -21.23 -25.38
CA TRP A 112 39.30 -19.99 -24.71
C TRP A 112 40.01 -20.28 -23.38
N SER A 113 40.91 -19.39 -23.02
CA SER A 113 41.57 -19.36 -21.74
C SER A 113 40.61 -18.94 -20.61
N ARG A 114 40.99 -19.23 -19.37
CA ARG A 114 40.22 -18.81 -18.18
C ARG A 114 40.03 -17.28 -18.13
N GLY A 115 41.05 -16.50 -18.51
CA GLY A 115 40.97 -15.04 -18.52
C GLY A 115 39.94 -14.52 -19.53
N GLU A 116 39.88 -15.13 -20.71
CA GLU A 116 38.92 -14.78 -21.76
C GLU A 116 37.48 -15.08 -21.34
N TYR A 117 37.22 -16.23 -20.69
CA TYR A 117 35.88 -16.53 -20.16
C TYR A 117 35.41 -15.47 -19.15
N TRP A 118 36.26 -15.07 -18.22
CA TRP A 118 35.93 -14.07 -17.20
C TRP A 118 35.73 -12.67 -17.79
N LEU A 119 36.58 -12.27 -18.74
CA LEU A 119 36.43 -11.00 -19.42
C LEU A 119 35.14 -10.97 -20.26
N ALA A 120 34.89 -12.01 -21.06
CA ALA A 120 33.67 -12.13 -21.85
C ALA A 120 32.42 -12.15 -20.95
N GLY A 121 32.45 -12.87 -19.82
CA GLY A 121 31.38 -12.91 -18.84
C GLY A 121 31.05 -11.55 -18.25
N ALA A 122 32.08 -10.79 -17.84
CA ALA A 122 31.88 -9.45 -17.27
C ALA A 122 31.34 -8.47 -18.31
N VAL A 123 31.90 -8.46 -19.52
CA VAL A 123 31.45 -7.58 -20.62
C VAL A 123 30.03 -7.92 -21.03
N THR A 124 29.68 -9.20 -21.19
CA THR A 124 28.31 -9.62 -21.54
C THR A 124 27.31 -9.23 -20.46
N THR A 125 27.67 -9.38 -19.20
CA THR A 125 26.80 -8.98 -18.08
C THR A 125 26.58 -7.48 -18.08
N PHE A 126 27.62 -6.69 -18.31
CA PHE A 126 27.50 -5.24 -18.45
C PHE A 126 26.58 -4.85 -19.61
N LEU A 127 26.78 -5.45 -20.79
CA LEU A 127 25.92 -5.21 -21.95
C LEU A 127 24.47 -5.63 -21.72
N LEU A 128 24.24 -6.71 -20.99
CA LEU A 128 22.89 -7.14 -20.60
C LEU A 128 22.20 -6.11 -19.72
N PHE A 129 22.88 -5.54 -18.73
CA PHE A 129 22.31 -4.47 -17.92
C PHE A 129 22.12 -3.17 -18.71
N ALA A 130 23.04 -2.85 -19.62
CA ALA A 130 22.87 -1.72 -20.52
C ALA A 130 21.66 -1.91 -21.44
N SER A 131 21.40 -3.12 -21.93
CA SER A 131 20.22 -3.42 -22.75
C SER A 131 18.92 -3.47 -21.94
N VAL A 132 18.95 -3.93 -20.68
CA VAL A 132 17.81 -3.80 -19.76
C VAL A 132 17.51 -2.32 -19.47
N LEU A 133 18.53 -1.49 -19.30
CA LEU A 133 18.32 -0.04 -19.21
C LEU A 133 17.71 0.52 -20.50
N ALA A 134 18.19 0.08 -21.67
CA ALA A 134 17.61 0.47 -22.96
C ALA A 134 16.14 0.04 -23.10
N HIS A 135 15.79 -1.15 -22.60
CA HIS A 135 14.42 -1.64 -22.50
C HIS A 135 13.52 -0.70 -21.67
N GLU A 136 13.95 -0.36 -20.45
CA GLU A 136 13.23 0.58 -19.58
C GLU A 136 13.13 2.00 -20.18
N LEU A 137 14.17 2.44 -20.89
CA LEU A 137 14.16 3.69 -21.63
C LEU A 137 13.15 3.65 -22.77
N GLY A 138 12.96 2.50 -23.42
CA GLY A 138 11.91 2.30 -24.43
C GLY A 138 10.53 2.64 -23.87
N HIS A 139 10.15 2.03 -22.75
CA HIS A 139 8.90 2.36 -22.05
C HIS A 139 8.82 3.84 -21.68
N SER A 140 9.90 4.37 -21.10
CA SER A 140 9.94 5.73 -20.59
C SER A 140 9.83 6.78 -21.70
N PHE A 141 10.47 6.57 -22.84
CA PHE A 141 10.41 7.51 -23.97
C PHE A 141 9.03 7.52 -24.62
N VAL A 142 8.38 6.37 -24.75
CA VAL A 142 7.00 6.32 -25.26
C VAL A 142 6.05 6.98 -24.25
N ALA A 143 6.22 6.75 -22.95
CA ALA A 143 5.43 7.42 -21.91
C ALA A 143 5.60 8.96 -21.95
N LEU A 144 6.84 9.45 -22.06
CA LEU A 144 7.12 10.89 -22.21
C LEU A 144 6.47 11.47 -23.48
N SER A 145 6.52 10.74 -24.60
CA SER A 145 5.89 11.19 -25.86
C SER A 145 4.36 11.31 -25.76
N GLN A 146 3.76 10.63 -24.79
CA GLN A 146 2.33 10.66 -24.49
C GLN A 146 1.98 11.65 -23.37
N GLY A 147 2.95 12.44 -22.88
CA GLY A 147 2.74 13.47 -21.85
C GLY A 147 2.79 12.97 -20.40
N LEU A 148 3.13 11.69 -20.17
CA LEU A 148 3.33 11.17 -18.81
C LEU A 148 4.68 11.61 -18.26
N LYS A 149 4.77 11.79 -16.93
CA LYS A 149 6.02 12.16 -16.27
C LYS A 149 6.77 10.90 -15.84
N VAL A 150 8.08 10.88 -16.03
CA VAL A 150 8.94 9.77 -15.59
C VAL A 150 9.90 10.30 -14.53
N HIS A 151 9.77 9.82 -13.29
CA HIS A 151 10.55 10.33 -12.17
C HIS A 151 11.95 9.76 -12.11
N SER A 152 12.12 8.48 -12.47
CA SER A 152 13.41 7.78 -12.36
C SER A 152 13.32 6.36 -12.93
N ILE A 153 14.48 5.80 -13.26
CA ILE A 153 14.65 4.37 -13.53
C ILE A 153 15.61 3.80 -12.48
N THR A 154 15.20 2.77 -11.74
CA THR A 154 16.05 2.10 -10.75
C THR A 154 16.39 0.69 -11.21
N LEU A 155 17.68 0.37 -11.34
CA LEU A 155 18.16 -0.97 -11.63
C LEU A 155 18.27 -1.78 -10.33
N LEU A 156 17.66 -2.97 -10.34
CA LEU A 156 17.51 -3.90 -9.23
C LEU A 156 18.10 -5.27 -9.61
N LEU A 157 18.14 -6.19 -8.64
CA LEU A 157 18.61 -7.57 -8.84
C LEU A 157 17.92 -8.30 -10.00
N PHE A 158 16.62 -8.08 -10.19
CA PHE A 158 15.78 -8.82 -11.15
C PHE A 158 15.28 -7.98 -12.33
N GLY A 159 15.95 -6.85 -12.64
CA GLY A 159 15.59 -6.00 -13.78
C GLY A 159 15.67 -4.50 -13.46
N GLY A 160 15.04 -3.69 -14.31
CA GLY A 160 14.81 -2.28 -14.05
C GLY A 160 13.37 -2.02 -13.61
N VAL A 161 13.15 -0.95 -12.85
CA VAL A 161 11.81 -0.44 -12.56
C VAL A 161 11.78 1.03 -12.91
N SER A 162 10.90 1.40 -13.84
CA SER A 162 10.61 2.78 -14.20
C SER A 162 9.46 3.34 -13.34
N ARG A 163 9.68 4.47 -12.67
CA ARG A 163 8.66 5.19 -11.91
C ARG A 163 7.97 6.20 -12.82
N ILE A 164 6.83 5.81 -13.37
CA ILE A 164 6.00 6.65 -14.25
C ILE A 164 4.82 7.20 -13.43
N GLU A 165 4.60 8.50 -13.51
CA GLU A 165 3.51 9.21 -12.83
C GLU A 165 2.27 9.25 -13.74
N GLY A 166 1.14 8.83 -13.17
CA GLY A 166 -0.15 8.80 -13.86
C GLY A 166 -0.37 7.54 -14.70
N ASP A 167 -1.63 7.33 -15.06
CA ASP A 167 -2.06 6.23 -15.91
C ASP A 167 -2.30 6.70 -17.35
N ALA A 168 -2.12 5.80 -18.30
CA ALA A 168 -2.47 6.06 -19.69
C ALA A 168 -3.97 6.32 -19.81
N THR A 169 -4.35 7.44 -20.43
CA THR A 169 -5.75 7.87 -20.60
C THR A 169 -6.54 7.02 -21.58
N ARG A 170 -5.85 6.25 -22.45
CA ARG A 170 -6.46 5.38 -23.45
C ARG A 170 -5.79 4.00 -23.45
N PRO A 171 -6.54 2.91 -23.68
CA PRO A 171 -5.98 1.57 -23.73
C PRO A 171 -4.84 1.42 -24.75
N ARG A 172 -5.00 2.01 -25.94
CA ARG A 172 -3.98 1.97 -27.00
C ARG A 172 -2.64 2.59 -26.57
N ASN A 173 -2.69 3.67 -25.80
CA ASN A 173 -1.50 4.36 -25.31
C ASN A 173 -0.72 3.45 -24.35
N ASP A 174 -1.45 2.77 -23.46
CA ASP A 174 -0.90 1.81 -22.51
C ASP A 174 -0.24 0.60 -23.20
N ILE A 175 -0.85 0.10 -24.28
CA ILE A 175 -0.27 -0.97 -25.12
C ILE A 175 1.04 -0.50 -25.74
N PHE A 176 1.09 0.70 -26.32
CA PHE A 176 2.32 1.20 -26.94
C PHE A 176 3.44 1.39 -25.92
N ILE A 177 3.12 1.90 -24.73
CA ILE A 177 4.12 1.97 -23.64
C ILE A 177 4.61 0.57 -23.31
N ALA A 178 3.72 -0.40 -23.08
CA ALA A 178 4.09 -1.76 -22.70
C ALA A 178 4.89 -2.51 -23.78
N LEU A 179 4.64 -2.26 -25.06
CA LEU A 179 5.38 -2.90 -26.15
C LEU A 179 6.74 -2.25 -26.44
N ALA A 180 6.98 -1.03 -25.96
CA ALA A 180 8.17 -0.27 -26.30
C ALA A 180 9.48 -0.94 -25.81
N GLY A 181 9.51 -1.38 -24.55
CA GLY A 181 10.67 -2.10 -24.00
C GLY A 181 10.94 -3.42 -24.74
N PRO A 182 9.96 -4.33 -24.87
CA PRO A 182 10.13 -5.56 -25.64
C PRO A 182 10.58 -5.29 -27.09
N ALA A 183 10.06 -4.27 -27.76
CA ALA A 183 10.50 -3.89 -29.09
C ALA A 183 11.99 -3.51 -29.13
N VAL A 184 12.48 -2.75 -28.15
CA VAL A 184 13.91 -2.41 -28.03
C VAL A 184 14.75 -3.67 -27.86
N SER A 185 14.40 -4.54 -26.90
CA SER A 185 15.16 -5.77 -26.65
C SER A 185 15.13 -6.72 -27.86
N LEU A 186 13.97 -6.94 -28.46
CA LEU A 186 13.85 -7.79 -29.65
C LEU A 186 14.64 -7.24 -30.83
N THR A 187 14.68 -5.92 -31.02
CA THR A 187 15.45 -5.29 -32.08
C THR A 187 16.95 -5.50 -31.87
N ILE A 188 17.47 -5.24 -30.66
CA ILE A 188 18.87 -5.48 -30.31
C ILE A 188 19.22 -6.97 -30.52
N GLY A 189 18.35 -7.85 -30.03
CA GLY A 189 18.51 -9.30 -30.16
C GLY A 189 18.55 -9.76 -31.60
N ALA A 190 17.59 -9.32 -32.42
CA ALA A 190 17.48 -9.70 -33.83
C ALA A 190 18.68 -9.21 -34.65
N LEU A 191 19.17 -7.99 -34.40
CA LEU A 191 20.35 -7.45 -35.08
C LEU A 191 21.60 -8.27 -34.76
N LEU A 192 21.83 -8.61 -33.49
CA LEU A 192 23.02 -9.36 -33.07
C LEU A 192 22.97 -10.84 -33.49
N VAL A 193 21.81 -11.47 -33.41
CA VAL A 193 21.59 -12.84 -33.89
C VAL A 193 21.67 -12.90 -35.42
N GLY A 194 21.10 -11.91 -36.11
CA GLY A 194 21.19 -11.79 -37.57
C GLY A 194 22.64 -11.57 -38.04
N TRP A 195 23.41 -10.75 -37.32
CA TRP A 195 24.84 -10.60 -37.55
C TRP A 195 25.60 -11.92 -37.36
N TRP A 196 25.30 -12.69 -36.30
CA TRP A 196 25.92 -14.00 -36.08
C TRP A 196 25.61 -14.99 -37.20
N ALA A 197 24.36 -15.00 -37.68
CA ALA A 197 23.94 -15.83 -38.80
C ALA A 197 24.71 -15.46 -40.09
N ALA A 198 24.96 -14.18 -40.31
CA ALA A 198 25.78 -13.70 -41.44
C ALA A 198 27.27 -13.99 -41.26
N PHE A 199 27.78 -13.97 -40.02
CA PHE A 199 29.17 -14.32 -39.71
C PHE A 199 29.47 -15.80 -39.98
N GLY A 200 28.52 -16.70 -39.69
CA GLY A 200 28.53 -18.10 -40.13
C GLY A 200 29.81 -18.88 -39.81
N PRO A 201 30.27 -18.96 -38.54
CA PRO A 201 31.51 -19.66 -38.22
C PRO A 201 31.34 -21.17 -38.42
N GLU A 202 32.18 -21.76 -39.27
CA GLU A 202 32.21 -23.20 -39.51
C GLU A 202 33.04 -23.95 -38.46
N ARG A 203 34.01 -23.27 -37.85
CA ARG A 203 34.97 -23.87 -36.92
C ARG A 203 35.16 -23.00 -35.68
N GLN A 204 35.33 -23.63 -34.52
CA GLN A 204 35.42 -22.92 -33.23
C GLN A 204 36.57 -21.91 -33.15
N PHE A 205 37.70 -22.14 -33.82
CA PHE A 205 38.84 -21.20 -33.79
C PHE A 205 38.54 -19.85 -34.48
N GLN A 206 37.49 -19.79 -35.31
CA GLN A 206 37.03 -18.54 -35.93
C GLN A 206 36.29 -17.65 -34.93
N VAL A 207 35.84 -18.22 -33.81
CA VAL A 207 35.02 -17.53 -32.81
C VAL A 207 35.91 -16.95 -31.71
N THR A 208 36.16 -15.65 -31.80
CA THR A 208 36.84 -14.91 -30.73
C THR A 208 35.87 -14.59 -29.57
N PRO A 209 36.38 -14.23 -28.38
CA PRO A 209 35.54 -13.81 -27.25
C PRO A 209 34.54 -12.71 -27.59
N LEU A 210 34.89 -11.77 -28.47
CA LEU A 210 33.98 -10.70 -28.92
C LEU A 210 32.75 -11.27 -29.63
N HIS A 211 32.93 -12.25 -30.53
CA HIS A 211 31.82 -12.87 -31.25
C HIS A 211 30.86 -13.55 -30.26
N GLY A 212 31.41 -14.24 -29.25
CA GLY A 212 30.61 -14.85 -28.19
C GLY A 212 29.85 -13.86 -27.33
N VAL A 213 30.48 -12.75 -26.93
CA VAL A 213 29.83 -11.65 -26.22
C VAL A 213 28.63 -11.13 -27.02
N LEU A 214 28.79 -10.91 -28.33
CA LEU A 214 27.74 -10.38 -29.20
C LEU A 214 26.56 -11.36 -29.33
N ILE A 215 26.81 -12.65 -29.61
CA ILE A 215 25.73 -13.63 -29.76
C ILE A 215 24.98 -13.86 -28.45
N PHE A 216 25.68 -13.98 -27.31
CA PHE A 216 25.00 -14.16 -26.02
C PHE A 216 24.24 -12.91 -25.61
N THR A 217 24.76 -11.70 -25.88
CA THR A 217 24.00 -10.46 -25.68
C THR A 217 22.73 -10.45 -26.55
N GLY A 218 22.83 -10.89 -27.80
CA GLY A 218 21.69 -10.99 -28.71
C GLY A 218 20.63 -11.99 -28.23
N LEU A 219 21.04 -13.21 -27.90
CA LEU A 219 20.16 -14.27 -27.39
C LEU A 219 19.45 -13.86 -26.09
N MET A 220 20.17 -13.23 -25.16
CA MET A 220 19.58 -12.75 -23.91
C MET A 220 18.58 -11.61 -24.14
N ASN A 221 18.83 -10.74 -25.12
CA ASN A 221 17.88 -9.69 -25.48
C ASN A 221 16.60 -10.25 -26.11
N ILE A 222 16.71 -11.29 -26.96
CA ILE A 222 15.54 -12.03 -27.43
C ILE A 222 14.79 -12.66 -26.25
N LEU A 223 15.50 -13.34 -25.34
CA LEU A 223 14.91 -13.98 -24.18
C LEU A 223 14.16 -12.98 -23.30
N VAL A 224 14.79 -11.85 -22.95
CA VAL A 224 14.17 -10.78 -22.15
C VAL A 224 12.94 -10.22 -22.85
N GLY A 225 13.03 -9.92 -24.14
CA GLY A 225 11.90 -9.40 -24.93
C GLY A 225 10.72 -10.36 -24.99
N VAL A 226 10.97 -11.62 -25.34
CA VAL A 226 9.92 -12.66 -25.42
C VAL A 226 9.32 -12.96 -24.04
N PHE A 227 10.17 -13.06 -23.01
CA PHE A 227 9.72 -13.35 -21.66
C PHE A 227 8.84 -12.22 -21.11
N ASN A 228 9.21 -10.96 -21.34
CA ASN A 228 8.38 -9.82 -20.94
C ASN A 228 7.06 -9.74 -21.73
N LEU A 229 6.94 -10.35 -22.91
CA LEU A 229 5.68 -10.43 -23.65
C LEU A 229 4.75 -11.56 -23.18
N LEU A 230 5.15 -12.40 -22.21
CA LEU A 230 4.24 -13.41 -21.67
C LEU A 230 3.00 -12.76 -21.06
N PRO A 231 1.80 -13.34 -21.29
CA PRO A 231 0.56 -12.75 -20.81
C PRO A 231 0.45 -12.94 -19.29
N GLY A 232 0.58 -11.85 -18.55
CA GLY A 232 0.37 -11.84 -17.10
C GLY A 232 1.19 -10.82 -16.35
N TYR A 233 0.58 -10.11 -15.39
CA TYR A 233 1.34 -9.26 -14.48
C TYR A 233 2.32 -10.10 -13.64
N PRO A 234 3.55 -9.62 -13.37
CA PRO A 234 4.02 -8.24 -13.54
C PRO A 234 4.67 -7.91 -14.90
N LEU A 235 4.61 -8.81 -15.88
CA LEU A 235 5.31 -8.67 -17.16
C LEU A 235 4.58 -7.68 -18.10
N ASP A 236 5.29 -7.14 -19.08
CA ASP A 236 4.73 -6.19 -20.06
C ASP A 236 3.56 -6.76 -20.85
N GLY A 237 3.62 -8.04 -21.23
CA GLY A 237 2.53 -8.76 -21.88
C GLY A 237 1.28 -8.85 -21.01
N GLY A 238 1.44 -8.83 -19.68
CA GLY A 238 0.34 -8.67 -18.73
C GLY A 238 -0.32 -7.30 -18.82
N ARG A 239 0.48 -6.25 -18.96
CA ARG A 239 -0.02 -4.89 -19.17
C ARG A 239 -0.73 -4.78 -20.52
N VAL A 240 -0.15 -5.32 -21.60
CA VAL A 240 -0.80 -5.39 -22.93
C VAL A 240 -2.14 -6.13 -22.84
N LEU A 241 -2.18 -7.30 -22.21
CA LEU A 241 -3.42 -8.06 -22.00
C LEU A 241 -4.45 -7.25 -21.21
N ARG A 242 -4.03 -6.58 -20.13
CA ARG A 242 -4.90 -5.68 -19.36
C ARG A 242 -5.49 -4.60 -20.26
N SER A 243 -4.66 -3.88 -21.00
CA SER A 243 -5.12 -2.79 -21.86
C SER A 243 -6.06 -3.30 -22.96
N ALA A 244 -5.80 -4.49 -23.53
CA ALA A 244 -6.70 -5.10 -24.51
C ALA A 244 -8.07 -5.43 -23.91
N VAL A 245 -8.11 -6.03 -22.72
CA VAL A 245 -9.36 -6.31 -22.00
C VAL A 245 -10.08 -5.01 -21.62
N TRP A 246 -9.34 -3.99 -21.21
CA TRP A 246 -9.90 -2.67 -20.92
C TRP A 246 -10.53 -2.03 -22.17
N ALA A 247 -9.88 -2.13 -23.34
CA ALA A 247 -10.44 -1.64 -24.60
C ALA A 247 -11.77 -2.32 -24.96
N LEU A 248 -11.92 -3.60 -24.64
CA LEU A 248 -13.13 -4.37 -24.92
C LEU A 248 -14.24 -4.15 -23.88
N THR A 249 -13.89 -3.94 -22.62
CA THR A 249 -14.85 -3.93 -21.50
C THR A 249 -15.17 -2.55 -20.95
N GLY A 250 -14.31 -1.56 -21.17
CA GLY A 250 -14.39 -0.24 -20.55
C GLY A 250 -14.04 -0.21 -19.05
N ASP A 251 -13.80 -1.35 -18.42
CA ASP A 251 -13.60 -1.49 -16.96
C ASP A 251 -12.15 -1.89 -16.65
N THR A 252 -11.40 -0.96 -16.06
CA THR A 252 -9.98 -1.13 -15.71
C THR A 252 -9.77 -2.13 -14.57
N GLU A 253 -10.72 -2.27 -13.64
CA GLU A 253 -10.62 -3.23 -12.54
C GLU A 253 -10.84 -4.66 -13.03
N ARG A 254 -11.83 -4.87 -13.90
CA ARG A 254 -12.04 -6.17 -14.58
C ARG A 254 -10.80 -6.55 -15.38
N ALA A 255 -10.26 -5.61 -16.15
CA ALA A 255 -9.05 -5.82 -16.93
C ALA A 255 -7.87 -6.26 -16.06
N SER A 256 -7.61 -5.55 -14.95
CA SER A 256 -6.54 -5.92 -14.00
C SER A 256 -6.79 -7.30 -13.40
N ARG A 257 -8.03 -7.62 -12.99
CA ARG A 257 -8.37 -8.95 -12.45
C ARG A 257 -8.07 -10.07 -13.44
N VAL A 258 -8.43 -9.89 -14.71
CA VAL A 258 -8.14 -10.86 -15.78
C VAL A 258 -6.63 -11.02 -15.97
N ALA A 259 -5.88 -9.92 -16.11
CA ALA A 259 -4.44 -9.97 -16.31
C ALA A 259 -3.69 -10.66 -15.14
N PHE A 260 -4.09 -10.43 -13.88
CA PHE A 260 -3.54 -11.16 -12.73
C PHE A 260 -3.97 -12.63 -12.67
N ALA A 261 -5.16 -12.97 -13.15
CA ALA A 261 -5.63 -14.36 -13.19
C ALA A 261 -4.86 -15.17 -14.25
N VAL A 262 -4.72 -14.61 -15.46
CA VAL A 262 -3.95 -15.23 -16.55
C VAL A 262 -2.48 -15.37 -16.16
N GLY A 263 -1.86 -14.33 -15.59
CA GLY A 263 -0.46 -14.44 -15.13
C GLY A 263 -0.27 -15.53 -14.08
N ARG A 264 -1.20 -15.65 -13.13
CA ARG A 264 -1.16 -16.73 -12.13
C ARG A 264 -1.20 -18.12 -12.78
N LEU A 265 -2.07 -18.31 -13.77
CA LEU A 265 -2.14 -19.56 -14.51
C LEU A 265 -0.81 -19.85 -15.23
N VAL A 266 -0.30 -18.88 -16.00
CA VAL A 266 0.97 -19.00 -16.73
C VAL A 266 2.13 -19.34 -15.79
N PHE A 267 2.23 -18.67 -14.64
CA PHE A 267 3.33 -18.90 -13.70
C PHE A 267 3.20 -20.24 -12.98
N PHE A 268 1.99 -20.71 -12.68
CA PHE A 268 1.81 -22.07 -12.17
C PHE A 268 2.19 -23.13 -13.21
N LEU A 269 1.85 -22.93 -14.48
CA LEU A 269 2.30 -23.81 -15.56
C LEU A 269 3.83 -23.82 -15.68
N LEU A 270 4.48 -22.67 -15.52
CA LEU A 270 5.94 -22.58 -15.50
C LEU A 270 6.55 -23.36 -14.33
N ILE A 271 5.98 -23.23 -13.13
CA ILE A 271 6.41 -24.01 -11.95
C ILE A 271 6.19 -25.52 -12.19
N ALA A 272 5.04 -25.90 -12.73
CA ALA A 272 4.73 -27.30 -13.03
C ALA A 272 5.70 -27.89 -14.05
N TRP A 273 6.05 -27.15 -15.11
CA TRP A 273 7.10 -27.51 -16.04
C TRP A 273 8.44 -27.68 -15.29
N GLY A 274 8.85 -26.69 -14.50
CA GLY A 274 10.08 -26.79 -13.70
C GLY A 274 10.13 -28.06 -12.84
N GLY A 275 9.04 -28.38 -12.15
CA GLY A 275 8.90 -29.63 -11.38
C GLY A 275 9.00 -30.88 -12.25
N TRP A 276 8.36 -30.89 -13.42
CA TRP A 276 8.47 -31.98 -14.39
C TRP A 276 9.93 -32.19 -14.86
N ARG A 277 10.71 -31.12 -15.10
CA ARG A 277 12.14 -31.25 -15.46
C ARG A 277 12.97 -31.91 -14.35
N ILE A 278 12.68 -31.58 -13.09
CA ILE A 278 13.36 -32.20 -11.93
C ILE A 278 13.11 -33.70 -11.93
N VAL A 279 11.86 -34.13 -12.13
CA VAL A 279 11.48 -35.55 -12.18
C VAL A 279 12.14 -36.28 -13.36
N ASN A 280 12.40 -35.59 -14.47
CA ASN A 280 13.08 -36.14 -15.65
C ASN A 280 14.62 -36.04 -15.58
N GLY A 281 15.20 -35.73 -14.42
CA GLY A 281 16.64 -35.77 -14.18
C GLY A 281 17.38 -34.45 -14.38
N ASP A 282 16.74 -33.41 -14.92
CA ASP A 282 17.31 -32.07 -14.98
C ASP A 282 16.94 -31.25 -13.74
N VAL A 283 17.59 -31.61 -12.62
CA VAL A 283 17.35 -30.99 -11.31
C VAL A 283 17.71 -29.51 -11.33
N PHE A 284 18.87 -29.15 -11.89
CA PHE A 284 19.36 -27.77 -11.87
C PHE A 284 18.48 -26.83 -12.70
N GLY A 285 18.19 -27.20 -13.96
CA GLY A 285 17.32 -26.41 -14.83
C GLY A 285 15.90 -26.35 -14.30
N GLY A 286 15.38 -27.46 -13.77
CA GLY A 286 14.06 -27.53 -13.16
C GLY A 286 13.90 -26.63 -11.93
N VAL A 287 14.85 -26.67 -10.98
CA VAL A 287 14.85 -25.80 -9.79
C VAL A 287 14.89 -24.33 -10.19
N TRP A 288 15.69 -23.97 -11.18
CA TRP A 288 15.78 -22.59 -11.66
C TRP A 288 14.45 -22.09 -12.26
N VAL A 289 13.78 -22.92 -13.06
CA VAL A 289 12.47 -22.59 -13.64
C VAL A 289 11.40 -22.46 -12.55
N VAL A 290 11.38 -23.35 -11.55
CA VAL A 290 10.48 -23.26 -10.38
C VAL A 290 10.72 -21.95 -9.63
N PHE A 291 11.99 -21.59 -9.40
CA PHE A 291 12.35 -20.35 -8.71
C PHE A 291 11.86 -19.11 -9.48
N ILE A 292 12.06 -19.05 -10.80
CA ILE A 292 11.55 -17.96 -11.64
C ILE A 292 10.02 -17.86 -11.54
N GLY A 293 9.31 -18.98 -11.69
CA GLY A 293 7.85 -18.97 -11.62
C GLY A 293 7.32 -18.54 -10.25
N TRP A 294 7.95 -19.00 -9.17
CA TRP A 294 7.63 -18.56 -7.81
C TRP A 294 7.92 -17.07 -7.59
N PHE A 295 9.06 -16.58 -8.09
CA PHE A 295 9.43 -15.17 -8.01
C PHE A 295 8.42 -14.29 -8.74
N LEU A 296 8.02 -14.66 -9.96
CA LEU A 296 7.00 -13.95 -10.73
C LEU A 296 5.66 -13.90 -9.99
N LEU A 297 5.26 -15.01 -9.36
CA LEU A 297 4.05 -15.07 -8.55
C LEU A 297 4.13 -14.15 -7.33
N SER A 298 5.29 -14.07 -6.68
CA SER A 298 5.55 -13.15 -5.56
C SER A 298 5.46 -11.69 -6.02
N SER A 299 6.11 -11.35 -7.12
CA SER A 299 6.10 -10.01 -7.72
C SER A 299 4.68 -9.60 -8.17
N ALA A 300 3.92 -10.50 -8.79
CA ALA A 300 2.52 -10.26 -9.15
C ALA A 300 1.64 -9.93 -7.94
N ARG A 301 1.85 -10.62 -6.81
CA ARG A 301 1.14 -10.33 -5.55
C ARG A 301 1.52 -8.95 -5.00
N GLY A 302 2.81 -8.61 -5.06
CA GLY A 302 3.32 -7.30 -4.67
C GLY A 302 2.67 -6.17 -5.46
N GLU A 303 2.65 -6.30 -6.80
CA GLU A 303 2.05 -5.31 -7.70
C GLU A 303 0.55 -5.14 -7.46
N ARG A 304 -0.18 -6.26 -7.29
CA ARG A 304 -1.62 -6.22 -6.97
C ARG A 304 -1.89 -5.54 -5.63
N ALA A 305 -1.03 -5.75 -4.64
CA ALA A 305 -1.15 -5.09 -3.34
C ALA A 305 -0.85 -3.59 -3.45
N ALA A 306 0.14 -3.20 -4.25
CA ALA A 306 0.47 -1.81 -4.53
C ALA A 306 -0.70 -1.09 -5.24
N GLN A 307 -1.28 -1.70 -6.29
CA GLN A 307 -2.45 -1.14 -6.98
C GLN A 307 -3.65 -0.97 -6.06
N LYS A 308 -3.93 -1.95 -5.18
CA LYS A 308 -5.01 -1.82 -4.19
C LYS A 308 -4.75 -0.69 -3.20
N ARG A 309 -3.50 -0.48 -2.77
CA ARG A 309 -3.13 0.62 -1.89
C ARG A 309 -3.28 1.96 -2.58
N LEU A 310 -2.86 2.09 -3.83
CA LEU A 310 -3.05 3.32 -4.60
C LEU A 310 -4.54 3.61 -4.86
N GLY A 311 -5.35 2.59 -5.14
CA GLY A 311 -6.81 2.73 -5.24
C GLY A 311 -7.44 3.15 -3.91
N ALA A 312 -6.97 2.59 -2.79
CA ALA A 312 -7.39 3.02 -1.45
C ALA A 312 -6.95 4.46 -1.15
N VAL A 313 -5.74 4.85 -1.53
CA VAL A 313 -5.24 6.23 -1.36
C VAL A 313 -5.94 7.22 -2.30
N ALA A 314 -6.36 6.81 -3.50
CA ALA A 314 -7.19 7.66 -4.37
C ALA A 314 -8.61 7.85 -3.81
N ILE A 315 -9.13 6.84 -3.11
CA ILE A 315 -10.31 7.00 -2.26
C ILE A 315 -10.00 7.97 -1.10
N GLU A 316 -8.79 7.91 -0.51
CA GLU A 316 -8.33 8.83 0.55
C GLU A 316 -8.05 10.26 0.08
N GLY A 317 -7.57 10.51 -1.14
CA GLY A 317 -7.37 11.86 -1.69
C GLY A 317 -8.70 12.54 -2.02
N GLY A 318 -9.75 11.74 -2.25
CA GLY A 318 -11.13 12.21 -2.21
C GLY A 318 -11.66 12.47 -0.79
N MET A 319 -10.87 12.28 0.27
CA MET A 319 -11.23 12.55 1.67
C MET A 319 -10.41 13.72 2.27
N ASP A 320 -9.66 14.46 1.44
CA ASP A 320 -8.87 15.63 1.85
C ASP A 320 -9.70 16.93 1.93
N PHE A 321 -10.97 16.91 1.52
CA PHE A 321 -11.84 18.06 1.74
C PHE A 321 -12.33 18.12 3.19
N ALA A 322 -12.61 19.33 3.63
CA ALA A 322 -12.92 19.63 5.02
C ALA A 322 -14.30 19.08 5.43
N VAL A 323 -14.41 18.51 6.64
CA VAL A 323 -15.65 17.94 7.19
C VAL A 323 -16.80 18.96 7.19
N GLY A 324 -16.50 20.25 7.36
CA GLY A 324 -17.48 21.34 7.31
C GLY A 324 -18.25 21.43 6.00
N VAL A 325 -17.70 20.95 4.87
CA VAL A 325 -18.37 20.96 3.56
C VAL A 325 -19.51 19.94 3.48
N VAL A 326 -19.49 18.92 4.33
CA VAL A 326 -20.51 17.85 4.41
C VAL A 326 -21.44 18.02 5.61
N ALA A 327 -21.11 18.95 6.51
CA ALA A 327 -21.89 19.14 7.72
C ALA A 327 -23.32 19.59 7.36
N ARG A 328 -24.32 18.88 7.88
CA ARG A 328 -25.72 19.28 7.81
C ARG A 328 -26.08 20.14 9.02
N PRO A 329 -27.04 21.07 8.91
CA PRO A 329 -27.56 21.81 10.05
C PRO A 329 -27.95 20.88 11.20
N MET A 330 -27.71 21.34 12.44
CA MET A 330 -28.05 20.56 13.64
C MET A 330 -29.57 20.27 13.66
N PRO A 331 -29.98 19.00 13.81
CA PRO A 331 -31.39 18.66 13.94
C PRO A 331 -31.98 19.22 15.25
N PRO A 332 -33.32 19.32 15.38
CA PRO A 332 -33.97 19.81 16.59
C PRO A 332 -33.52 19.02 17.83
N THR A 333 -33.19 19.75 18.90
CA THR A 333 -32.72 19.17 20.16
C THR A 333 -33.89 18.77 21.05
N VAL A 334 -33.71 17.69 21.81
CA VAL A 334 -34.64 17.24 22.86
C VAL A 334 -34.06 17.62 24.22
N ASP A 335 -34.89 18.19 25.09
CA ASP A 335 -34.44 18.52 26.44
C ASP A 335 -34.31 17.25 27.30
N VAL A 336 -33.30 17.22 28.18
CA VAL A 336 -33.07 16.10 29.12
C VAL A 336 -34.26 15.75 30.01
N SER A 337 -35.15 16.70 30.29
CA SER A 337 -36.35 16.51 31.12
C SER A 337 -37.53 15.95 30.35
N THR A 338 -37.42 15.83 29.03
CA THR A 338 -38.43 15.22 28.18
C THR A 338 -38.53 13.73 28.49
N THR A 339 -39.75 13.21 28.67
CA THR A 339 -39.96 11.78 28.86
C THR A 339 -39.69 11.01 27.57
N VAL A 340 -39.31 9.74 27.69
CA VAL A 340 -39.06 8.87 26.52
C VAL A 340 -40.30 8.79 25.63
N SER A 341 -41.49 8.72 26.23
CA SER A 341 -42.78 8.73 25.53
C SER A 341 -42.99 10.01 24.71
N ALA A 342 -42.75 11.18 25.30
CA ALA A 342 -42.89 12.46 24.60
C ALA A 342 -41.86 12.61 23.47
N ALA A 343 -40.61 12.17 23.67
CA ALA A 343 -39.56 12.21 22.66
C ALA A 343 -39.84 11.27 21.47
N MET A 344 -40.51 10.13 21.70
CA MET A 344 -40.96 9.25 20.62
C MET A 344 -42.17 9.85 19.88
N ALA A 345 -43.06 10.56 20.59
CA ALA A 345 -44.28 11.16 20.04
C ALA A 345 -44.02 12.41 19.18
N THR A 346 -42.96 13.18 19.45
CA THR A 346 -42.53 14.32 18.61
C THR A 346 -41.99 13.91 17.24
N GLY A 347 -41.98 12.61 16.94
CA GLY A 347 -41.41 12.09 15.71
C GLY A 347 -39.90 12.16 15.80
N LEU A 348 -39.30 11.15 16.45
CA LEU A 348 -37.98 10.70 16.02
C LEU A 348 -38.05 10.58 14.50
N PRO A 349 -37.09 11.12 13.73
CA PRO A 349 -37.09 10.98 12.27
C PRO A 349 -37.22 9.51 11.96
N SER A 350 -38.44 9.09 11.71
CA SER A 350 -38.77 7.73 11.38
C SER A 350 -38.30 7.69 9.96
N GLY A 351 -37.19 6.98 9.73
CA GLY A 351 -36.52 6.93 8.43
C GLY A 351 -37.54 6.83 7.31
N HIS A 352 -37.21 7.43 6.15
CA HIS A 352 -37.96 7.59 4.90
C HIS A 352 -38.35 9.03 4.51
N GLY A 353 -37.81 10.07 5.14
CA GLY A 353 -37.84 11.45 4.63
C GLY A 353 -36.46 11.91 4.16
N ASP A 354 -36.34 12.35 2.91
CA ASP A 354 -35.07 12.75 2.26
C ASP A 354 -34.32 13.90 2.97
N ASP A 355 -34.97 14.63 3.88
CA ASP A 355 -34.36 15.80 4.54
C ASP A 355 -33.47 15.47 5.75
N PHE A 356 -33.75 14.41 6.53
CA PHE A 356 -32.98 14.10 7.75
C PHE A 356 -32.91 12.60 8.12
N PRO A 357 -32.00 11.82 7.50
CA PRO A 357 -31.73 10.44 7.89
C PRO A 357 -30.74 10.41 9.07
N VAL A 358 -31.10 10.99 10.21
CA VAL A 358 -30.25 10.96 11.40
C VAL A 358 -30.79 9.89 12.35
N ASP A 359 -30.06 8.77 12.46
CA ASP A 359 -30.42 7.64 13.34
C ASP A 359 -30.33 7.99 14.85
N ALA A 360 -29.85 9.20 15.19
CA ALA A 360 -29.71 9.68 16.56
C ALA A 360 -30.09 11.16 16.73
N VAL A 361 -30.90 11.45 17.75
CA VAL A 361 -31.40 12.79 18.08
C VAL A 361 -30.52 13.43 19.16
N PRO A 362 -30.14 14.71 19.01
CA PRO A 362 -29.36 15.40 20.02
C PRO A 362 -30.16 15.72 21.28
N VAL A 363 -29.53 15.48 22.43
CA VAL A 363 -30.10 15.78 23.74
C VAL A 363 -29.32 16.92 24.38
N ALA A 364 -30.04 17.95 24.83
CA ALA A 364 -29.48 19.14 25.45
C ALA A 364 -30.11 19.45 26.82
N ARG A 365 -29.42 20.22 27.66
CA ARG A 365 -29.94 20.79 28.91
C ARG A 365 -29.57 22.26 28.98
N GLU A 366 -30.55 23.15 29.02
CA GLU A 366 -30.28 24.61 29.08
C GLU A 366 -29.26 25.03 28.02
N ASP A 367 -29.48 24.56 26.80
CA ASP A 367 -28.57 24.71 25.67
C ASP A 367 -27.17 24.07 25.87
N ALA A 368 -26.88 23.25 26.86
CA ALA A 368 -25.67 22.43 26.84
C ALA A 368 -25.95 21.13 26.08
N LEU A 369 -25.28 20.90 24.94
CA LEU A 369 -25.38 19.62 24.22
C LEU A 369 -24.70 18.53 25.07
N ILE A 370 -25.45 17.51 25.47
CA ILE A 370 -24.99 16.44 26.37
C ILE A 370 -24.58 15.20 25.58
N GLY A 371 -25.32 14.87 24.52
CA GLY A 371 -25.08 13.67 23.72
C GLY A 371 -26.17 13.43 22.71
N PHE A 372 -26.20 12.22 22.19
CA PHE A 372 -27.18 11.75 21.22
C PHE A 372 -27.87 10.50 21.74
N VAL A 373 -29.12 10.33 21.33
CA VAL A 373 -29.91 9.14 21.63
C VAL A 373 -30.48 8.60 20.32
N THR A 374 -30.29 7.31 20.10
CA THR A 374 -30.81 6.61 18.94
C THR A 374 -32.27 6.22 19.13
N ALA A 375 -33.00 6.03 18.01
CA ALA A 375 -34.36 5.52 18.07
C ALA A 375 -34.43 4.11 18.68
N GLN A 376 -33.35 3.32 18.59
CA GLN A 376 -33.29 1.99 19.18
C GLN A 376 -33.17 2.07 20.72
N GLU A 377 -32.29 2.91 21.25
CA GLU A 377 -32.13 3.09 22.70
C GLU A 377 -33.42 3.53 23.39
N LEU A 378 -34.24 4.36 22.73
CA LEU A 378 -35.56 4.75 23.24
C LEU A 378 -36.57 3.60 23.17
N ARG A 379 -36.51 2.76 22.13
CA ARG A 379 -37.36 1.56 22.01
C ARG A 379 -37.01 0.49 23.03
N ASP A 380 -35.76 0.39 23.44
CA ASP A 380 -35.27 -0.58 24.42
C ASP A 380 -35.80 -0.28 25.84
N VAL A 381 -36.31 0.94 26.09
CA VAL A 381 -37.01 1.29 27.34
C VAL A 381 -38.38 0.58 27.40
N PRO A 382 -38.69 -0.17 28.48
CA PRO A 382 -39.98 -0.85 28.66
C PRO A 382 -41.16 0.12 28.55
N VAL A 383 -42.23 -0.29 27.86
CA VAL A 383 -43.37 0.56 27.50
C VAL A 383 -44.00 1.19 28.75
N GLU A 384 -44.06 0.44 29.83
CA GLU A 384 -44.65 0.83 31.11
C GLU A 384 -43.89 1.97 31.78
N SER A 385 -42.58 2.06 31.57
CA SER A 385 -41.69 3.04 32.19
C SER A 385 -41.45 4.29 31.34
N ARG A 386 -41.90 4.33 30.08
CA ARG A 386 -41.59 5.44 29.14
C ARG A 386 -42.16 6.80 29.54
N ASN A 387 -43.18 6.82 30.39
CA ASN A 387 -43.78 8.05 30.90
C ASN A 387 -43.06 8.60 32.15
N GLU A 388 -42.23 7.80 32.80
CA GLU A 388 -41.51 8.15 34.03
C GLU A 388 -40.01 8.35 33.78
N VAL A 389 -39.46 7.65 32.80
CA VAL A 389 -38.04 7.75 32.42
C VAL A 389 -37.85 8.95 31.50
N ASN A 390 -36.89 9.79 31.86
CA ASN A 390 -36.49 10.94 31.08
C ASN A 390 -35.38 10.57 30.09
N VAL A 391 -35.35 11.23 28.93
CA VAL A 391 -34.30 11.02 27.92
C VAL A 391 -32.91 11.29 28.49
N GLY A 392 -32.78 12.21 29.45
CA GLY A 392 -31.53 12.45 30.17
C GLY A 392 -31.00 11.27 30.99
N GLN A 393 -31.81 10.24 31.25
CA GLN A 393 -31.40 8.99 31.91
C GLN A 393 -30.97 7.91 30.90
N VAL A 394 -31.31 8.08 29.62
CA VAL A 394 -30.98 7.15 28.53
C VAL A 394 -29.74 7.61 27.75
N VAL A 395 -29.52 8.93 27.66
CA VAL A 395 -28.41 9.51 26.89
C VAL A 395 -27.03 9.07 27.39
N ASP A 396 -26.22 8.55 26.47
CA ASP A 396 -24.80 8.31 26.73
C ASP A 396 -23.99 9.58 26.42
N SER A 397 -23.38 10.17 27.45
CA SER A 397 -22.45 11.30 27.28
C SER A 397 -21.20 10.95 26.44
N GLY A 398 -20.83 9.67 26.34
CA GLY A 398 -19.75 9.17 25.50
C GLY A 398 -20.01 9.25 23.99
N SER A 399 -21.30 9.40 23.60
CA SER A 399 -21.74 9.59 22.22
C SER A 399 -21.37 10.96 21.66
N LEU A 400 -21.12 11.95 22.52
CA LEU A 400 -20.77 13.30 22.10
C LEU A 400 -19.31 13.38 21.65
N ARG A 401 -19.12 13.48 20.35
CA ARG A 401 -17.79 13.63 19.73
C ARG A 401 -17.78 14.81 18.79
N VAL A 402 -16.75 15.64 18.96
CA VAL A 402 -16.66 16.95 18.30
C VAL A 402 -15.42 16.96 17.40
N ILE A 403 -15.57 17.45 16.18
CA ILE A 403 -14.51 17.61 15.19
C ILE A 403 -14.54 19.02 14.61
N SER A 404 -13.37 19.58 14.28
CA SER A 404 -13.33 20.90 13.63
C SER A 404 -13.80 20.82 12.18
N ALA A 405 -14.52 21.85 11.73
CA ALA A 405 -14.99 22.00 10.35
C ALA A 405 -13.86 21.98 9.32
N TYR A 406 -12.64 22.31 9.72
CA TYR A 406 -11.45 22.34 8.86
C TYR A 406 -10.70 21.01 8.79
N GLU A 407 -11.02 20.04 9.65
CA GLU A 407 -10.36 18.74 9.60
C GLU A 407 -10.77 17.97 8.34
N PRO A 408 -9.87 17.17 7.76
CA PRO A 408 -10.18 16.37 6.59
C PRO A 408 -11.16 15.25 6.95
N VAL A 409 -12.02 14.89 6.00
CA VAL A 409 -13.03 13.82 6.18
C VAL A 409 -12.41 12.50 6.65
N ARG A 410 -11.17 12.20 6.26
CA ARG A 410 -10.45 11.01 6.76
C ARG A 410 -10.34 10.98 8.28
N GLU A 411 -10.12 12.12 8.92
CA GLU A 411 -10.00 12.22 10.37
C GLU A 411 -11.37 12.06 11.03
N GLY A 412 -12.42 12.59 10.39
CA GLY A 412 -13.81 12.33 10.78
C GLY A 412 -14.15 10.83 10.79
N LEU A 413 -13.89 10.13 9.69
CA LEU A 413 -14.15 8.69 9.60
C LEU A 413 -13.32 7.87 10.61
N GLN A 414 -12.03 8.18 10.76
CA GLN A 414 -11.17 7.52 11.75
C GLN A 414 -11.65 7.77 13.18
N MET A 415 -12.17 8.96 13.47
CA MET A 415 -12.72 9.31 14.78
C MET A 415 -14.03 8.56 15.03
N MET A 416 -14.91 8.44 14.04
CA MET A 416 -16.12 7.62 14.11
C MET A 416 -15.79 6.14 14.39
N ASP A 417 -14.82 5.57 13.66
CA ASP A 417 -14.38 4.16 13.84
C ASP A 417 -13.76 3.94 15.23
N ARG A 418 -12.86 4.83 15.66
CA ARG A 418 -12.13 4.71 16.93
C ARG A 418 -13.06 4.78 18.13
N HIS A 419 -14.05 5.67 18.08
CA HIS A 419 -14.97 5.92 19.20
C HIS A 419 -16.31 5.18 19.05
N ARG A 420 -16.49 4.41 17.96
CA ARG A 420 -17.72 3.68 17.63
C ARG A 420 -18.97 4.57 17.70
N VAL A 421 -18.83 5.81 17.24
CA VAL A 421 -19.94 6.77 17.16
C VAL A 421 -20.47 6.84 15.74
N VAL A 422 -21.79 7.01 15.60
CA VAL A 422 -22.48 7.04 14.31
C VAL A 422 -22.35 8.41 13.63
N GLN A 423 -22.15 9.46 14.43
CA GLN A 423 -22.07 10.85 13.98
C GLN A 423 -21.07 11.67 14.78
N LEU A 424 -20.65 12.79 14.19
CA LEU A 424 -19.78 13.78 14.82
C LEU A 424 -20.45 15.17 14.77
N VAL A 425 -20.23 15.95 15.82
CA VAL A 425 -20.60 17.36 15.87
C VAL A 425 -19.48 18.18 15.25
N VAL A 426 -19.82 19.00 14.28
CA VAL A 426 -18.87 19.82 13.55
C VAL A 426 -18.83 21.21 14.15
N ILE A 427 -17.62 21.67 14.50
CA ILE A 427 -17.42 22.99 15.10
C ILE A 427 -16.48 23.88 14.29
N ASP A 428 -16.77 25.17 14.21
CA ASP A 428 -15.89 26.19 13.62
C ASP A 428 -15.72 27.34 14.59
N GLY A 429 -14.47 27.64 15.00
CA GLY A 429 -14.19 28.75 15.92
C GLY A 429 -14.91 28.67 17.27
N GLY A 430 -15.35 27.48 17.69
CA GLY A 430 -16.21 27.31 18.85
C GLY A 430 -17.69 27.61 18.58
N LEU A 431 -18.17 27.48 17.34
CA LEU A 431 -19.58 27.46 16.98
C LEU A 431 -19.97 26.09 16.46
N VAL A 432 -21.12 25.54 16.87
CA VAL A 432 -21.65 24.32 16.27
C VAL A 432 -22.17 24.67 14.89
N VAL A 433 -21.46 24.19 13.87
CA VAL A 433 -21.83 24.35 12.46
C VAL A 433 -22.92 23.35 12.09
N GLY A 434 -22.86 22.15 12.68
CA GLY A 434 -23.80 21.10 12.36
C GLY A 434 -23.35 19.71 12.82
N VAL A 435 -23.89 18.69 12.15
CA VAL A 435 -23.53 17.29 12.35
C VAL A 435 -23.15 16.64 11.03
N VAL A 436 -22.27 15.64 11.12
CA VAL A 436 -21.93 14.80 9.98
C VAL A 436 -22.08 13.33 10.35
N THR A 437 -22.69 12.54 9.48
CA THR A 437 -22.78 11.09 9.59
C THR A 437 -21.87 10.40 8.58
N ARG A 438 -21.64 9.10 8.78
CA ARG A 438 -20.92 8.28 7.78
C ARG A 438 -21.65 8.28 6.43
N GLN A 439 -22.98 8.27 6.43
CA GLN A 439 -23.77 8.28 5.19
C GLN A 439 -23.59 9.58 4.42
N ASP A 440 -23.54 10.72 5.10
CA ASP A 440 -23.32 12.03 4.47
C ASP A 440 -21.97 12.09 3.75
N ILE A 441 -20.93 11.61 4.42
CA ILE A 441 -19.59 11.51 3.87
C ILE A 441 -19.59 10.64 2.61
N LEU A 442 -20.21 9.46 2.68
CA LEU A 442 -20.27 8.51 1.56
C LEU A 442 -21.09 9.04 0.38
N ALA A 443 -22.24 9.68 0.65
CA ALA A 443 -23.09 10.29 -0.37
C ALA A 443 -22.33 11.37 -1.13
N ARG A 444 -21.62 12.25 -0.40
CA ARG A 444 -20.83 13.32 -1.02
C ARG A 444 -19.64 12.80 -1.83
N MET A 445 -19.04 11.69 -1.40
CA MET A 445 -17.97 11.01 -2.16
C MET A 445 -18.47 10.40 -3.47
N ILE A 446 -19.73 9.95 -3.53
CA ILE A 446 -20.36 9.43 -4.75
C ILE A 446 -20.67 10.58 -5.71
N GLU A 447 -21.23 11.68 -5.21
CA GLU A 447 -21.49 12.88 -6.02
C GLU A 447 -20.21 13.51 -6.58
N ALA A 448 -19.12 13.56 -5.81
CA ALA A 448 -17.85 14.13 -6.28
C ALA A 448 -17.15 13.29 -7.36
N ARG A 449 -17.65 12.09 -7.67
CA ARG A 449 -17.14 11.20 -8.72
C ARG A 449 -17.93 11.27 -10.03
N GLY A 450 -19.14 11.84 -10.02
CA GLY A 450 -19.98 12.08 -11.20
C GLY A 450 -19.70 13.46 -11.79
#